data_AF-A0A1H3R2F9-F1
#
_entry.id   AF-A0A1H3R2F9-F1
#
_cell.length_a   1.000
_cell.length_b   1.000
_cell.length_c   1.000
_cell.angle_alpha   90.00
_cell.angle_beta   90.00
_cell.angle_gamma   90.00
#
_symmetry.space_group_name_H-M   'P 1'
#
loop_
_entity.id
_entity.type
_entity.pdbx_description
1 polymer ?
#
loop_
_entity_poly.entity_id
_entity_poly.type
_entity_poly.pdbx_seq_one_letter_code
_entity_poly.pdbx_strand_id
1 'polypeptide(L)'
;MRELIFIVDMHNYAWARNMKRLLQEACKEVSRSTEKRLSDKMFANLQKRYRNILRSAEKELPVSLSKLNGKRGKLAKSEVHNLWERLKIHEAAVLLFAKDPHVSFTNNRAERDLRMSKVKQKISGCFSVSEYAHACCRISSYLQIPWPIEDITLLSLFK
;
A
#
# COMPACT_ATOMS: atom_id res chain seq x y z
N MET A 1 -3.28 -3.53 -3.23
CA MET A 1 -4.02 -4.34 -4.24
C MET A 1 -3.97 -5.84 -3.97
N ARG A 2 -2.84 -6.43 -3.53
CA ARG A 2 -2.71 -7.88 -3.28
C ARG A 2 -3.79 -8.46 -2.35
N GLU A 3 -4.09 -7.76 -1.26
CA GLU A 3 -5.14 -8.21 -0.31
C GLU A 3 -6.56 -8.15 -0.91
N LEU A 4 -6.86 -7.16 -1.75
CA LEU A 4 -8.13 -7.11 -2.50
C LEU A 4 -8.24 -8.25 -3.51
N ILE A 5 -7.12 -8.66 -4.13
CA ILE A 5 -7.09 -9.79 -5.06
C ILE A 5 -7.37 -11.09 -4.30
N PHE A 6 -6.66 -11.32 -3.19
CA PHE A 6 -6.87 -12.49 -2.34
C PHE A 6 -8.33 -12.65 -1.90
N ILE A 7 -8.98 -11.58 -1.44
CA ILE A 7 -10.39 -11.65 -1.00
C ILE A 7 -11.35 -11.91 -2.16
N VAL A 8 -11.07 -11.35 -3.35
CA VAL A 8 -11.87 -11.61 -4.54
C VAL A 8 -11.74 -13.08 -4.97
N ASP A 9 -10.53 -13.62 -4.93
CA ASP A 9 -10.25 -15.00 -5.36
C ASP A 9 -10.77 -16.04 -4.36
N MET A 10 -10.67 -15.76 -3.05
CA MET A 10 -11.05 -16.72 -1.99
C MET A 10 -12.53 -16.68 -1.61
N HIS A 11 -13.14 -15.48 -1.60
CA HIS A 11 -14.47 -15.29 -1.02
C HIS A 11 -15.48 -14.66 -1.99
N ASN A 12 -15.04 -14.24 -3.17
CA ASN A 12 -15.89 -13.70 -4.23
C ASN A 12 -16.81 -12.54 -3.81
N TYR A 13 -16.40 -11.73 -2.84
CA TYR A 13 -17.19 -10.58 -2.39
C TYR A 13 -17.33 -9.52 -3.50
N ALA A 14 -18.57 -9.13 -3.79
CA ALA A 14 -18.88 -8.18 -4.85
C ALA A 14 -18.32 -6.79 -4.53
N TRP A 15 -18.37 -6.36 -3.27
CA TRP A 15 -17.80 -5.08 -2.85
C TRP A 15 -16.28 -4.99 -3.10
N ALA A 16 -15.53 -6.08 -2.85
CA ALA A 16 -14.08 -6.11 -3.02
C ALA A 16 -13.69 -6.00 -4.50
N ARG A 17 -14.44 -6.69 -5.38
CA ARG A 17 -14.28 -6.59 -6.84
C ARG A 17 -14.56 -5.17 -7.34
N ASN A 18 -15.66 -4.58 -6.87
CA ASN A 18 -16.03 -3.21 -7.21
C ASN A 18 -14.99 -2.18 -6.71
N MET A 19 -14.46 -2.37 -5.51
CA MET A 19 -13.42 -1.52 -4.94
C MET A 19 -12.12 -1.60 -5.76
N LYS A 20 -11.67 -2.81 -6.10
CA LYS A 20 -10.51 -3.05 -6.96
C LYS A 20 -10.66 -2.34 -8.30
N ARG A 21 -11.81 -2.51 -8.97
CA ARG A 21 -12.11 -1.87 -10.25
C ARG A 21 -12.12 -0.35 -10.15
N LEU A 22 -12.78 0.22 -9.13
CA LEU A 22 -12.84 1.67 -8.91
C LEU A 22 -11.43 2.28 -8.78
N LEU A 23 -10.56 1.68 -7.97
CA LEU A 23 -9.19 2.17 -7.76
C LEU A 23 -8.34 2.06 -9.03
N GLN A 24 -8.52 0.99 -9.82
CA GLN A 24 -7.83 0.83 -11.11
C GLN A 24 -8.30 1.85 -12.16
N GLU A 25 -9.61 2.12 -12.23
CA GLU A 25 -10.17 3.17 -13.09
C GLU A 25 -9.60 4.53 -12.71
N ALA A 26 -9.62 4.89 -11.41
CA ALA A 26 -9.07 6.14 -10.93
C ALA A 26 -7.57 6.27 -11.25
N CYS A 27 -6.79 5.20 -11.09
CA CYS A 27 -5.37 5.20 -11.45
C CYS A 27 -5.15 5.45 -12.96
N LYS A 28 -5.99 4.89 -13.83
CA LYS A 28 -5.91 5.12 -15.28
C LYS A 28 -6.23 6.57 -15.62
N GLU A 29 -7.27 7.13 -15.02
CA GLU A 29 -7.66 8.53 -15.23
C GLU A 29 -6.57 9.50 -14.74
N VAL A 30 -6.00 9.26 -13.57
CA VAL A 30 -4.85 10.02 -13.05
C VAL A 30 -3.65 9.94 -14.00
N SER A 31 -3.38 8.75 -14.56
CA SER A 31 -2.24 8.55 -15.47
C SER A 31 -2.43 9.23 -16.84
N ARG A 32 -3.68 9.45 -17.26
CA ARG A 32 -4.02 10.18 -18.49
C ARG A 32 -3.96 11.71 -18.32
N SER A 33 -4.15 12.18 -17.09
CA SER A 33 -4.07 13.60 -16.75
C SER A 33 -2.64 14.12 -16.89
N THR A 34 -2.47 15.28 -17.51
CA THR A 34 -1.16 15.95 -17.66
C THR A 34 -0.54 16.30 -16.31
N GLU A 35 -1.37 16.69 -15.35
CA GLU A 35 -0.95 17.08 -14.00
C GLU A 35 -0.77 15.88 -13.06
N LYS A 36 -1.07 14.65 -13.52
CA LYS A 36 -1.08 13.42 -12.70
C LYS A 36 -1.91 13.55 -11.41
N ARG A 37 -3.00 14.31 -11.49
CA ARG A 37 -4.02 14.46 -10.44
C ARG A 37 -5.41 14.58 -11.06
N LEU A 38 -6.43 14.30 -10.26
CA LEU A 38 -7.83 14.52 -10.64
C LEU A 38 -8.26 15.95 -10.30
N SER A 39 -9.16 16.51 -11.11
CA SER A 39 -9.89 17.74 -10.76
C SER A 39 -10.73 17.52 -9.51
N ASP A 40 -10.96 18.57 -8.71
CA ASP A 40 -11.76 18.52 -7.48
C ASP A 40 -13.15 17.88 -7.68
N LYS A 41 -13.81 18.15 -8.81
CA LYS A 41 -15.10 17.55 -9.15
C LYS A 41 -15.00 16.03 -9.35
N MET A 42 -13.96 15.57 -10.05
CA MET A 42 -13.72 14.14 -10.29
C MET A 42 -13.31 13.42 -9.00
N PHE A 43 -12.49 14.08 -8.18
CA PHE A 43 -12.07 13.56 -6.88
C PHE A 43 -13.26 13.40 -5.92
N ALA A 44 -14.14 14.40 -5.83
CA ALA A 44 -15.36 14.32 -5.03
C ALA A 44 -16.27 13.16 -5.48
N ASN A 45 -16.39 12.93 -6.80
CA ASN A 45 -17.15 11.79 -7.33
C ASN A 45 -16.49 10.45 -6.99
N LEU A 46 -15.17 10.36 -7.10
CA LEU A 46 -14.41 9.18 -6.69
C LEU A 46 -14.64 8.85 -5.21
N GLN A 47 -14.56 9.85 -4.33
CA GLN A 47 -14.79 9.71 -2.90
C GLN A 47 -16.23 9.24 -2.60
N LYS A 48 -17.22 9.79 -3.31
CA LYS A 48 -18.62 9.36 -3.19
C LYS A 48 -18.80 7.89 -3.60
N ARG A 49 -18.24 7.47 -4.74
CA ARG A 49 -18.26 6.07 -5.20
C ARG A 49 -17.55 5.15 -4.21
N TYR A 50 -16.40 5.56 -3.68
CA TYR A 50 -15.62 4.81 -2.69
C TYR A 50 -16.44 4.54 -1.42
N ARG A 51 -17.05 5.57 -0.85
CA ARG A 51 -17.91 5.46 0.35
C ARG A 51 -19.14 4.61 0.13
N ASN A 52 -19.75 4.69 -1.06
CA ASN A 52 -20.90 3.84 -1.40
C ASN A 52 -20.52 2.36 -1.40
N ILE A 53 -19.36 2.00 -1.96
CA ILE A 53 -18.87 0.61 -1.94
C ILE A 53 -18.60 0.15 -0.50
N LEU A 54 -17.99 1.00 0.35
CA LEU A 54 -17.76 0.66 1.76
C LEU A 54 -19.07 0.44 2.53
N ARG A 55 -20.12 1.21 2.22
CA ARG A 55 -21.45 1.03 2.81
C ARG A 55 -22.12 -0.27 2.34
N SER A 56 -21.95 -0.66 1.08
CA SER A 56 -22.41 -1.97 0.60
C SER A 56 -21.65 -3.12 1.25
N ALA A 57 -20.32 -2.97 1.41
CA ALA A 57 -19.49 -3.94 2.10
C ALA A 57 -19.93 -4.18 3.54
N GLU A 58 -20.33 -3.12 4.26
CA GLU A 58 -20.85 -3.21 5.63
C GLU A 58 -22.12 -4.07 5.74
N LYS A 59 -22.95 -4.11 4.69
CA LYS A 59 -24.15 -4.96 4.63
C LYS A 59 -23.84 -6.41 4.27
N GLU A 60 -22.85 -6.64 3.41
CA GLU A 60 -22.43 -7.98 2.98
C GLU A 60 -21.58 -8.70 4.02
N LEU A 61 -20.85 -7.94 4.85
CA LEU A 61 -20.08 -8.50 5.96
C LEU A 61 -21.05 -8.98 7.05
N PRO A 62 -20.99 -10.26 7.48
CA PRO A 62 -21.77 -10.68 8.64
C PRO A 62 -21.38 -9.81 9.84
N VAL A 63 -22.38 -9.26 10.53
CA VAL A 63 -22.20 -8.55 11.81
C VAL A 63 -21.35 -9.45 12.68
N SER A 64 -20.16 -8.97 13.05
CA SER A 64 -19.14 -9.76 13.72
C SER A 64 -19.72 -10.69 14.79
N LEU A 65 -19.23 -11.93 14.80
CA LEU A 65 -19.35 -12.94 15.86
C LEU A 65 -18.90 -12.44 17.25
N SER A 66 -18.56 -11.15 17.39
CA SER A 66 -18.18 -10.47 18.63
C SER A 66 -19.22 -10.56 19.75
N LYS A 67 -20.47 -10.93 19.45
CA LYS A 67 -21.50 -11.13 20.49
C LYS A 67 -21.76 -12.59 20.87
N LEU A 68 -21.19 -13.57 20.17
CA LEU A 68 -21.65 -14.96 20.31
C LEU A 68 -20.96 -15.79 21.38
N ASN A 69 -19.83 -15.37 21.95
CA ASN A 69 -19.20 -16.18 23.00
C ASN A 69 -18.47 -15.32 24.01
N GLY A 70 -18.95 -15.34 25.27
CA GLY A 70 -18.37 -14.71 26.45
C GLY A 70 -17.02 -15.28 26.87
N LYS A 71 -16.11 -15.54 25.92
CA LYS A 71 -14.72 -15.92 26.19
C LYS A 71 -13.86 -14.65 26.19
N ARG A 72 -13.24 -14.41 27.33
CA ARG A 72 -12.35 -13.27 27.62
C ARG A 72 -11.08 -13.40 26.78
N GLY A 73 -11.08 -12.81 25.58
CA GLY A 73 -9.94 -12.72 24.67
C GLY A 73 -10.29 -11.97 23.38
N LYS A 74 -9.32 -11.25 22.76
CA LYS A 74 -9.51 -10.63 21.43
C LYS A 74 -9.74 -11.74 20.41
N LEU A 75 -10.99 -11.95 20.01
CA LEU A 75 -11.33 -12.82 18.88
C LEU A 75 -10.68 -12.26 17.61
N ALA A 76 -9.97 -13.11 16.87
CA ALA A 76 -9.38 -12.74 15.60
C ALA A 76 -10.51 -12.32 14.63
N LYS A 77 -10.52 -11.05 14.26
CA LYS A 77 -11.37 -10.54 13.18
C LYS A 77 -10.98 -11.24 11.88
N SER A 78 -11.96 -11.59 11.05
CA SER A 78 -11.72 -12.13 9.69
C SER A 78 -10.85 -11.17 8.87
N GLU A 79 -9.94 -11.69 8.05
CA GLU A 79 -9.06 -10.89 7.19
C GLU A 79 -9.84 -9.91 6.30
N VAL A 80 -11.02 -10.32 5.84
CA VAL A 80 -11.94 -9.50 5.04
C VAL A 80 -12.43 -8.28 5.82
N HIS A 81 -12.78 -8.48 7.11
CA HIS A 81 -13.23 -7.41 7.99
C HIS A 81 -12.08 -6.46 8.35
N ASN A 82 -10.87 -6.99 8.57
CA ASN A 82 -9.68 -6.18 8.82
C ASN A 82 -9.36 -5.28 7.62
N LEU A 83 -9.45 -5.81 6.39
CA LEU A 83 -9.23 -4.99 5.20
C LEU A 83 -10.29 -3.88 5.08
N TRP A 84 -11.57 -4.21 5.24
CA TRP A 84 -12.65 -3.23 5.16
C TRP A 84 -12.47 -2.10 6.19
N GLU A 85 -12.18 -2.45 7.44
CA GLU A 85 -11.93 -1.48 8.51
C GLU A 85 -10.74 -0.58 8.16
N ARG A 86 -9.65 -1.15 7.65
CA ARG A 86 -8.47 -0.38 7.25
C ARG A 86 -8.75 0.54 6.06
N LEU A 87 -9.52 0.09 5.08
CA LEU A 87 -9.96 0.92 3.94
C LEU A 87 -10.87 2.07 4.36
N LYS A 88 -11.69 1.87 5.41
CA LYS A 88 -12.54 2.91 6.00
C LYS A 88 -11.71 3.95 6.78
N ILE A 89 -10.80 3.51 7.64
CA ILE A 89 -9.97 4.39 8.48
C ILE A 89 -8.98 5.19 7.61
N HIS A 90 -8.34 4.54 6.64
CA HIS A 90 -7.29 5.15 5.83
C HIS A 90 -7.78 5.66 4.46
N GLU A 91 -9.06 6.04 4.33
CA GLU A 91 -9.63 6.58 3.08
C GLU A 91 -8.75 7.68 2.47
N ALA A 92 -8.33 8.66 3.29
CA ALA A 92 -7.51 9.77 2.84
C ALA A 92 -6.15 9.33 2.28
N ALA A 93 -5.50 8.34 2.93
CA ALA A 93 -4.22 7.81 2.48
C ALA A 93 -4.37 6.97 1.20
N VAL A 94 -5.45 6.18 1.10
CA VAL A 94 -5.75 5.35 -0.08
C VAL A 94 -6.04 6.20 -1.30
N LEU A 95 -6.73 7.32 -1.16
CA LEU A 95 -7.08 8.21 -2.27
C LEU A 95 -6.02 9.28 -2.56
N LEU A 96 -4.93 9.34 -1.80
CA LEU A 96 -3.92 10.39 -1.90
C LEU A 96 -3.27 10.46 -3.28
N PHE A 97 -3.07 9.31 -3.94
CA PHE A 97 -2.50 9.24 -5.31
C PHE A 97 -3.32 10.01 -6.36
N ALA A 98 -4.60 10.27 -6.09
CA ALA A 98 -5.47 11.01 -7.00
C ALA A 98 -5.40 12.52 -6.79
N LYS A 99 -4.79 12.98 -5.68
CA LYS A 99 -4.66 14.40 -5.31
C LYS A 99 -3.22 14.88 -5.44
N ASP A 100 -2.26 14.07 -5.03
CA ASP A 100 -0.83 14.40 -5.06
C ASP A 100 -0.09 13.63 -6.18
N PRO A 101 0.44 14.33 -7.19
CA PRO A 101 1.24 13.74 -8.27
C PRO A 101 2.48 12.95 -7.82
N HIS A 102 3.00 13.23 -6.63
CA HIS A 102 4.22 12.61 -6.10
C HIS A 102 3.94 11.23 -5.52
N VAL A 103 2.68 10.95 -5.19
CA VAL A 103 2.25 9.69 -4.60
C VAL A 103 1.78 8.75 -5.71
N SER A 104 2.60 7.74 -6.02
CA SER A 104 2.23 6.72 -6.99
C SER A 104 1.19 5.75 -6.43
N PHE A 105 0.23 5.31 -7.26
CA PHE A 105 -0.76 4.29 -6.88
C PHE A 105 -0.11 2.94 -6.49
N THR A 106 1.04 2.60 -7.08
CA THR A 106 1.77 1.37 -6.77
C THR A 106 2.92 1.63 -5.81
N ASN A 107 3.23 0.63 -4.98
CA ASN A 107 4.35 0.67 -4.03
C ASN A 107 5.71 0.37 -4.68
N ASN A 108 5.77 0.12 -6.00
CA ASN A 108 6.96 -0.41 -6.67
C ASN A 108 8.19 0.50 -6.52
N ARG A 109 7.98 1.83 -6.53
CA ARG A 109 9.05 2.81 -6.36
C ARG A 109 9.61 2.77 -4.93
N ALA A 110 8.74 2.89 -3.93
CA ALA A 110 9.13 2.84 -2.53
C ALA A 110 9.74 1.49 -2.13
N GLU A 111 9.22 0.37 -2.65
CA GLU A 111 9.83 -0.95 -2.44
C GLU A 111 11.24 -1.03 -3.02
N ARG A 112 11.46 -0.50 -4.24
CA ARG A 112 12.78 -0.47 -4.87
C ARG A 112 13.77 0.37 -4.06
N ASP A 113 13.33 1.54 -3.59
CA ASP A 113 14.15 2.46 -2.82
C ASP A 113 14.56 1.87 -1.46
N LEU A 114 13.65 1.13 -0.81
CA LEU A 114 13.93 0.47 0.48
C LEU A 114 14.70 -0.84 0.35
N ARG A 115 14.74 -1.45 -0.84
CA ARG A 115 15.32 -2.79 -1.05
C ARG A 115 16.80 -2.82 -0.70
N MET A 116 17.58 -1.82 -1.12
CA MET A 116 19.02 -1.77 -0.84
C MET A 116 19.31 -1.69 0.65
N SER A 117 18.57 -0.85 1.38
CA SER A 117 18.68 -0.76 2.84
C SER A 117 18.33 -2.09 3.52
N LYS A 118 17.32 -2.81 3.00
CA LYS A 118 16.93 -4.11 3.56
C LYS A 118 17.95 -5.21 3.28
N VAL A 119 18.53 -5.23 2.07
CA VAL A 119 19.62 -6.15 1.71
C VAL A 119 20.85 -5.89 2.57
N LYS A 120 21.24 -4.62 2.75
CA LYS A 120 22.32 -4.21 3.65
C LYS A 120 22.07 -4.72 5.07
N GLN A 121 20.87 -4.51 5.61
CA GLN A 121 20.51 -4.99 6.95
C GLN A 121 20.62 -6.51 7.06
N LYS A 122 20.19 -7.25 6.02
CA LYS A 122 20.22 -8.71 6.01
C LYS A 122 21.65 -9.28 5.93
N ILE A 123 22.51 -8.70 5.11
CA ILE A 123 23.86 -9.23 4.85
C ILE A 123 24.88 -8.73 5.88
N SER A 124 24.78 -7.45 6.29
CA SER A 124 25.81 -6.77 7.09
C SER A 124 25.30 -6.21 8.42
N GLY A 125 24.02 -6.44 8.76
CA GLY A 125 23.42 -5.90 9.99
C GLY A 125 23.00 -4.43 9.88
N CYS A 126 22.46 -3.89 10.98
CA CYS A 126 22.08 -2.47 11.06
C CYS A 126 23.29 -1.56 11.25
N PHE A 127 23.14 -0.27 10.92
CA PHE A 127 24.15 0.72 11.30
C PHE A 127 24.03 1.01 12.80
N SER A 128 25.15 0.96 13.52
CA SER A 128 25.19 1.33 14.94
C SER A 128 25.22 2.85 15.16
N VAL A 129 25.59 3.61 14.12
CA VAL A 129 25.81 5.07 14.13
C VAL A 129 25.06 5.70 12.96
N SER A 130 24.34 6.80 13.22
CA SER A 130 23.39 7.42 12.27
C SER A 130 24.09 8.02 11.05
N GLU A 131 25.28 8.57 11.26
CA GLU A 131 26.11 9.25 10.27
C GLU A 131 26.45 8.32 9.10
N TYR A 132 26.80 7.05 9.39
CA TYR A 132 27.06 6.06 8.35
C TYR A 132 25.80 5.65 7.59
N ALA A 133 24.64 5.63 8.26
CA ALA A 133 23.37 5.40 7.59
C ALA A 133 23.05 6.53 6.60
N HIS A 134 23.28 7.78 7.01
CA HIS A 134 23.09 8.95 6.15
C HIS A 134 24.05 8.93 4.95
N ALA A 135 25.33 8.61 5.17
CA ALA A 135 26.31 8.47 4.08
C ALA A 135 25.89 7.38 3.08
N CYS A 136 25.45 6.22 3.57
CA CYS A 136 24.98 5.12 2.73
C CYS A 136 23.73 5.51 1.92
N CYS A 137 22.75 6.19 2.53
CA CYS A 137 21.57 6.69 1.84
C CYS A 137 21.94 7.72 0.77
N ARG A 138 22.89 8.62 1.07
CA ARG A 138 23.38 9.62 0.13
C ARG A 138 24.03 8.97 -1.09
N ILE A 139 24.94 8.02 -0.88
CA ILE A 139 25.56 7.25 -1.98
C ILE A 139 24.48 6.51 -2.79
N SER A 140 23.57 5.81 -2.11
CA SER A 140 22.51 5.03 -2.75
C SER A 140 21.55 5.91 -3.56
N SER A 141 21.32 7.16 -3.16
CA SER A 141 20.50 8.11 -3.91
C SER A 141 21.08 8.45 -5.29
N TYR A 142 22.41 8.50 -5.42
CA TYR A 142 23.08 8.71 -6.71
C TYR A 142 23.09 7.45 -7.58
N LEU A 143 23.01 6.27 -6.95
CA LEU A 143 23.17 4.97 -7.58
C LEU A 143 21.85 4.27 -7.93
N GLN A 144 20.71 4.97 -7.99
CA GLN A 144 19.39 4.44 -8.38
C GLN A 144 19.29 4.02 -9.88
N ILE A 145 20.34 3.39 -10.40
CA ILE A 145 20.43 2.65 -11.66
C ILE A 145 20.43 1.15 -11.28
N PRO A 146 19.78 0.23 -12.03
CA PRO A 146 19.64 -1.15 -11.60
C PRO A 146 21.02 -1.83 -11.60
N TRP A 147 21.56 -2.11 -10.42
CA TRP A 147 22.78 -2.92 -10.31
C TRP A 147 22.46 -4.38 -10.60
N PRO A 148 23.16 -5.04 -11.53
CA PRO A 148 23.23 -6.49 -11.58
C PRO A 148 23.78 -7.00 -10.25
N ILE A 149 23.30 -8.15 -9.81
CA ILE A 149 23.53 -8.73 -8.47
C ILE A 149 24.99 -9.21 -8.26
N GLU A 150 25.92 -8.83 -9.14
CA GLU A 150 27.26 -9.43 -9.20
C GLU A 150 28.32 -8.70 -8.34
N ASP A 151 28.09 -7.44 -7.95
CA ASP A 151 29.08 -6.64 -7.19
C ASP A 151 28.79 -6.55 -5.68
N ILE A 152 28.56 -7.70 -5.03
CA ILE A 152 28.47 -7.77 -3.54
C ILE A 152 29.85 -7.57 -2.89
N THR A 153 30.94 -7.67 -3.66
CA THR A 153 32.32 -7.52 -3.20
C THR A 153 32.64 -6.09 -2.74
N LEU A 154 32.05 -5.06 -3.34
CA LEU A 154 32.34 -3.65 -2.99
C LEU A 154 31.81 -3.23 -1.61
N LEU A 155 30.83 -3.94 -1.04
CA LEU A 155 30.32 -3.66 0.30
C LEU A 155 31.27 -4.12 1.42
N SER A 156 32.29 -4.92 1.10
CA SER A 156 33.33 -5.30 2.06
C SER A 156 34.35 -4.19 2.35
N LEU A 157 34.39 -3.14 1.52
CA LEU A 157 35.31 -2.01 1.66
C LEU A 157 34.86 -0.94 2.66
N PHE A 158 33.65 -1.09 3.24
CA PHE A 158 33.11 -0.20 4.27
C PHE A 158 33.01 -0.89 5.65
N LYS A 159 33.84 -1.91 5.90
CA LYS A 159 34.04 -2.49 7.23
C LYS A 159 35.23 -1.86 7.94
#